data_AF-A0A5E3W8H8-F1
#
_entry.id   AF-A0A5E3W8H8-F1
#
_cell.length_a   1.000
_cell.length_b   1.000
_cell.length_c   1.000
_cell.angle_alpha   90.00
_cell.angle_beta   90.00
_cell.angle_gamma   90.00
#
_symmetry.space_group_name_H-M   'P 1'
#
loop_
_entity.id
_entity.type
_entity.pdbx_description
1 polymer ?
#
loop_
_entity_poly.entity_id
_entity_poly.type
_entity_poly.pdbx_seq_one_letter_code
_entity_poly.pdbx_strand_id
1 'polypeptide(L)'
;MTNNPLPVVGTRISLAGSLGTIRYAGPVSGTRGEWLGVEWDDAVRGKHDGVKDGQRYFECLVPNSGSFIRPSAPQLDYGRSFLHALVNKYVELPQGSTGSEYVTLGSSNGAIQVEAVNLDKIRGKFSDIERLREISLDREGVAYQDEPGAIRGRCSNLRGVDLSYSLIPCWDVISLIAEELPSLERLALNNNRFRSFTKPPGLNTFAKLEELQLSGTMTSWQEMLSIISHMPRLRHIEMGYNRLNTLTSDGYQWSTHCGLELVNLDNNRLNEWLEIARALRPMERLEKLILAENTLSKIPMPASTEIPLHWKYLSLVSTGVHQWSSIDALAQWCPRLEGLSLFGTPLVEDPENNRVWRQVVIARLPELRVLDGATVSDRQRTDAELFYISMVARMEYPSDEARNLAHPRWTALCQLHETATDGRPFPVKEDKLSSRLIPIKVSLVHASQPPENSESIPEAQVVRILPTAPLRTVRMKLLKSLKAPRGARADVWVRMLGGAYSRIGEPDGSDEGREIAWWLDEESEVVLCLQS
;
A
#
# COMPACT_ATOMS: atom_id res chain seq x y z
N MET A 1 -7.01 -40.81 -35.35
CA MET A 1 -7.02 -39.41 -34.88
C MET A 1 -7.62 -39.43 -33.49
N THR A 2 -6.79 -39.35 -32.45
CA THR A 2 -7.27 -39.25 -31.06
C THR A 2 -7.96 -37.89 -30.92
N ASN A 3 -9.29 -37.88 -30.96
CA ASN A 3 -10.11 -36.71 -30.68
C ASN A 3 -9.90 -36.33 -29.21
N ASN A 4 -8.86 -35.56 -28.93
CA ASN A 4 -8.74 -34.95 -27.62
C ASN A 4 -9.86 -33.91 -27.52
N PRO A 5 -10.74 -33.99 -26.50
CA PRO A 5 -11.84 -33.05 -26.36
C PRO A 5 -11.28 -31.63 -26.28
N LEU A 6 -11.95 -30.70 -26.95
CA LEU A 6 -11.58 -29.29 -26.86
C LEU A 6 -11.77 -28.80 -25.42
N PRO A 7 -10.90 -27.89 -24.95
CA PRO A 7 -11.01 -27.32 -23.61
C PRO A 7 -12.33 -26.55 -23.46
N VAL A 8 -12.87 -26.58 -22.24
CA VAL A 8 -14.12 -25.90 -21.90
C VAL A 8 -13.91 -24.38 -21.98
N VAL A 9 -14.90 -23.67 -22.53
CA VAL A 9 -14.89 -22.20 -22.54
C VAL A 9 -14.83 -21.67 -21.11
N GLY A 10 -13.97 -20.69 -20.88
CA GLY A 10 -13.63 -20.15 -19.57
C GLY A 10 -12.43 -20.83 -18.90
N THR A 11 -11.83 -21.84 -19.52
CA THR A 11 -10.55 -22.39 -19.05
C THR A 11 -9.46 -21.32 -19.18
N ARG A 12 -8.66 -21.16 -18.13
CA ARG A 12 -7.48 -20.28 -18.13
C ARG A 12 -6.29 -21.05 -18.69
N ILE A 13 -5.44 -20.35 -19.42
CA ILE A 13 -4.24 -20.93 -20.04
C ILE A 13 -3.05 -19.99 -19.86
N SER A 14 -1.85 -20.55 -19.93
CA SER A 14 -0.62 -19.81 -20.16
C SER A 14 -0.05 -20.23 -21.51
N LEU A 15 0.28 -19.27 -22.36
CA LEU A 15 0.98 -19.54 -23.62
C LEU A 15 2.27 -18.75 -23.63
N ALA A 16 3.41 -19.43 -23.58
CA ALA A 16 4.73 -18.78 -23.51
C ALA A 16 4.81 -17.68 -22.42
N GLY A 17 4.24 -17.98 -21.24
CA GLY A 17 4.27 -17.10 -20.06
C GLY A 17 3.18 -16.01 -20.02
N SER A 18 2.41 -15.78 -21.09
CA SER A 18 1.29 -14.82 -21.04
C SER A 18 -0.04 -15.53 -20.81
N LEU A 19 -0.79 -15.01 -19.83
CA LEU A 19 -2.03 -15.57 -19.31
C LEU A 19 -3.22 -15.14 -20.18
N GLY A 20 -4.16 -16.06 -20.36
CA GLY A 20 -5.40 -15.78 -21.06
C GLY A 20 -6.53 -16.71 -20.68
N THR A 21 -7.72 -16.38 -21.16
CA THR A 21 -8.96 -17.12 -20.93
C THR A 21 -9.53 -17.57 -22.25
N ILE A 22 -9.85 -18.85 -22.39
CA ILE A 22 -10.50 -19.38 -23.59
C ILE A 22 -11.93 -18.84 -23.63
N ARG A 23 -12.28 -18.10 -24.68
CA ARG A 23 -13.62 -17.56 -24.93
C ARG A 23 -14.36 -18.31 -26.04
N TYR A 24 -13.65 -19.04 -26.88
CA TYR A 24 -14.21 -19.86 -27.95
C TYR A 24 -13.37 -21.11 -28.16
N ALA A 25 -14.00 -22.25 -28.43
CA ALA A 25 -13.31 -23.47 -28.84
C ALA A 25 -14.13 -24.14 -29.94
N GLY A 26 -13.59 -24.20 -31.15
CA GLY A 26 -14.31 -24.73 -32.31
C GLY A 26 -13.70 -24.38 -33.66
N PRO A 27 -14.36 -24.76 -34.77
CA PRO A 27 -13.91 -24.46 -36.11
C PRO A 27 -14.16 -23.00 -36.47
N VAL A 28 -13.22 -22.38 -37.18
CA VAL A 28 -13.32 -20.99 -37.63
C VAL A 28 -13.52 -20.96 -39.14
N SER A 29 -14.54 -20.24 -39.60
CA SER A 29 -14.88 -20.11 -41.02
C SER A 29 -13.66 -19.70 -41.85
N GLY A 30 -13.55 -20.27 -43.04
CA GLY A 30 -12.41 -20.05 -43.94
C GLY A 30 -11.10 -20.69 -43.49
N THR A 31 -11.08 -21.51 -42.43
CA THR A 31 -9.88 -22.21 -41.96
C THR A 31 -10.09 -23.71 -41.78
N ARG A 32 -8.98 -24.46 -41.77
CA ARG A 32 -9.00 -25.90 -41.50
C ARG A 32 -8.76 -26.19 -40.02
N GLY A 33 -9.49 -27.15 -39.46
CA GLY A 33 -9.31 -27.66 -38.10
C GLY A 33 -9.82 -26.73 -37.00
N GLU A 34 -9.62 -27.17 -35.75
CA GLU A 34 -10.11 -26.48 -34.56
C GLU A 34 -9.21 -25.29 -34.14
N TRP A 35 -9.82 -24.32 -33.49
CA TRP A 35 -9.18 -23.14 -32.95
C TRP A 35 -9.68 -22.82 -31.55
N LEU A 36 -8.82 -22.20 -30.77
CA LEU A 36 -9.16 -21.59 -29.49
C LEU A 36 -9.15 -20.08 -29.67
N GLY A 37 -10.29 -19.45 -29.46
CA GLY A 37 -10.38 -18.01 -29.25
C GLY A 37 -10.00 -17.71 -27.81
N VAL A 38 -8.94 -16.95 -27.61
CA VAL A 38 -8.37 -16.61 -26.31
C VAL A 38 -8.45 -15.12 -26.11
N GLU A 39 -8.94 -14.69 -24.96
CA GLU A 39 -8.80 -13.32 -24.47
C GLU A 39 -7.56 -13.27 -23.57
N TRP A 40 -6.58 -12.42 -23.90
CA TRP A 40 -5.37 -12.24 -23.10
C TRP A 40 -5.60 -11.25 -21.96
N ASP A 41 -4.97 -11.53 -20.81
CA ASP A 41 -5.01 -10.60 -19.67
C ASP A 41 -4.26 -9.30 -20.00
N ASP A 42 -3.15 -9.43 -20.73
CA ASP A 42 -2.44 -8.32 -21.36
C ASP A 42 -3.03 -8.03 -22.75
N ALA A 43 -3.70 -6.88 -22.85
CA ALA A 43 -4.35 -6.45 -24.08
C ALA A 43 -3.37 -6.21 -25.24
N VAL A 44 -2.09 -5.90 -24.97
CA VAL A 44 -1.08 -5.65 -26.00
C VAL A 44 -0.77 -6.91 -26.82
N ARG A 45 -0.97 -8.09 -26.23
CA ARG A 45 -0.78 -9.38 -26.92
C ARG A 45 -1.91 -9.68 -27.91
N GLY A 46 -3.07 -9.09 -27.72
CA GLY A 46 -4.23 -9.33 -28.55
C GLY A 46 -4.08 -8.77 -29.96
N LYS A 47 -4.92 -9.27 -30.86
CA LYS A 47 -4.90 -8.98 -32.29
C LYS A 47 -6.27 -8.53 -32.82
N HIS A 48 -7.34 -8.95 -32.16
CA HIS A 48 -8.72 -8.71 -32.58
C HIS A 48 -9.67 -8.83 -31.40
N ASP A 49 -10.92 -8.42 -31.58
CA ASP A 49 -11.99 -8.56 -30.60
C ASP A 49 -12.93 -9.74 -30.94
N GLY A 50 -12.35 -10.93 -31.10
CA GLY A 50 -13.10 -12.16 -31.43
C GLY A 50 -13.87 -12.20 -32.76
N VAL A 51 -13.65 -11.25 -33.67
CA VAL A 51 -14.22 -11.23 -35.03
C VAL A 51 -13.20 -11.68 -36.05
N LYS A 52 -13.64 -12.50 -37.02
CA LYS A 52 -12.85 -12.86 -38.21
C LYS A 52 -13.74 -12.93 -39.45
N ASP A 53 -13.30 -12.28 -40.52
CA ASP A 53 -14.00 -12.22 -41.83
C ASP A 53 -15.47 -11.78 -41.69
N GLY A 54 -15.75 -10.83 -40.80
CA GLY A 54 -17.09 -10.31 -40.51
C GLY A 54 -17.93 -11.18 -39.56
N GLN A 55 -17.50 -12.41 -39.25
CA GLN A 55 -18.18 -13.30 -38.29
C GLN A 55 -17.62 -13.11 -36.88
N ARG A 56 -18.50 -12.90 -35.90
CA ARG A 56 -18.13 -12.85 -34.46
C ARG A 56 -18.19 -14.26 -33.86
N TYR A 57 -17.13 -14.63 -33.15
CA TYR A 57 -16.99 -15.91 -32.44
C TYR A 57 -17.00 -15.74 -30.92
N PHE A 58 -16.41 -14.64 -30.45
CA PHE A 58 -16.41 -14.25 -29.04
C PHE A 58 -16.28 -12.72 -28.91
N GLU A 59 -16.39 -12.24 -27.69
CA GLU A 59 -16.21 -10.84 -27.31
C GLU A 59 -15.19 -10.77 -26.16
N CYS A 60 -14.36 -9.74 -26.18
CA CYS A 60 -13.39 -9.50 -25.13
C CYS A 60 -13.88 -8.39 -24.21
N LEU A 61 -13.66 -8.53 -22.92
CA LEU A 61 -13.86 -7.48 -21.93
C LEU A 61 -12.96 -6.27 -22.22
N VAL A 62 -11.74 -6.53 -22.70
CA VAL A 62 -10.83 -5.47 -23.17
C VAL A 62 -10.75 -5.50 -24.69
N PRO A 63 -11.11 -4.41 -25.39
CA PRO A 63 -11.07 -4.37 -26.85
C PRO A 63 -9.69 -4.78 -27.39
N ASN A 64 -9.70 -5.54 -28.49
CA ASN A 64 -8.51 -6.05 -29.19
C ASN A 64 -7.61 -6.99 -28.38
N SER A 65 -8.01 -7.45 -27.19
CA SER A 65 -7.21 -8.40 -26.38
C SER A 65 -7.34 -9.86 -26.84
N GLY A 66 -8.15 -10.14 -27.86
CA GLY A 66 -8.42 -11.48 -28.36
C GLY A 66 -7.41 -12.00 -29.38
N SER A 67 -7.24 -13.32 -29.46
CA SER A 67 -6.46 -14.01 -30.49
C SER A 67 -7.03 -15.40 -30.78
N PHE A 68 -6.90 -15.89 -32.01
CA PHE A 68 -7.09 -17.31 -32.33
C PHE A 68 -5.75 -18.06 -32.28
N ILE A 69 -5.70 -19.13 -31.49
CA ILE A 69 -4.54 -20.03 -31.39
C ILE A 69 -4.95 -21.47 -31.74
N ARG A 70 -3.97 -22.30 -32.07
CA ARG A 70 -4.21 -23.75 -32.24
C ARG A 70 -4.20 -24.44 -30.89
N PRO A 71 -5.08 -25.45 -30.66
CA PRO A 71 -4.98 -26.32 -29.49
C PRO A 71 -3.61 -27.02 -29.37
N SER A 72 -2.92 -27.23 -30.50
CA SER A 72 -1.56 -27.80 -30.56
C SER A 72 -0.44 -26.75 -30.54
N ALA A 73 -0.73 -25.52 -30.09
CA ALA A 73 0.28 -24.47 -30.02
C ALA A 73 1.42 -24.88 -29.06
N PRO A 74 2.70 -24.67 -29.43
CA PRO A 74 3.81 -24.97 -28.55
C PRO A 74 3.74 -24.08 -27.30
N GLN A 75 4.16 -24.63 -26.15
CA GLN A 75 4.17 -23.94 -24.86
C GLN A 75 2.78 -23.52 -24.35
N LEU A 76 1.72 -24.17 -24.81
CA LEU A 76 0.38 -24.04 -24.24
C LEU A 76 0.29 -24.88 -22.97
N ASP A 77 0.07 -24.22 -21.83
CA ASP A 77 -0.10 -24.82 -20.51
C ASP A 77 -1.52 -24.59 -19.99
N TYR A 78 -2.14 -25.66 -19.48
CA TYR A 78 -3.47 -25.67 -18.87
C TYR A 78 -3.41 -25.64 -17.34
N GLY A 79 -2.20 -25.58 -16.78
CA GLY A 79 -1.96 -25.51 -15.35
C GLY A 79 -1.94 -26.87 -14.67
N ARG A 80 -1.84 -26.81 -13.34
CA ARG A 80 -1.62 -27.96 -12.46
C ARG A 80 -2.45 -27.82 -11.18
N SER A 81 -2.48 -28.88 -10.38
CA SER A 81 -3.16 -28.85 -9.08
C SER A 81 -2.41 -27.98 -8.06
N PHE A 82 -3.11 -27.57 -7.02
CA PHE A 82 -2.54 -26.77 -5.92
C PHE A 82 -1.33 -27.47 -5.27
N LEU A 83 -1.45 -28.75 -4.90
CA LEU A 83 -0.35 -29.50 -4.28
C LEU A 83 0.79 -29.74 -5.27
N HIS A 84 0.50 -29.94 -6.56
CA HIS A 84 1.57 -30.07 -7.55
C HIS A 84 2.41 -28.77 -7.59
N ALA A 85 1.76 -27.61 -7.68
CA ALA A 85 2.43 -26.32 -7.65
C ALA A 85 3.22 -26.12 -6.34
N LEU A 86 2.63 -26.45 -5.21
CA LEU A 86 3.27 -26.36 -3.89
C LEU A 86 4.50 -27.26 -3.79
N VAL A 87 4.38 -28.53 -4.17
CA VAL A 87 5.49 -29.48 -4.12
C VAL A 87 6.59 -29.04 -5.08
N ASN A 88 6.24 -28.61 -6.29
CA ASN A 88 7.23 -28.18 -7.26
C ASN A 88 8.02 -26.96 -6.76
N LYS A 89 7.35 -25.96 -6.17
CA LYS A 89 8.00 -24.73 -5.68
C LYS A 89 8.79 -24.93 -4.38
N TYR A 90 8.28 -25.72 -3.43
CA TYR A 90 8.87 -25.82 -2.10
C TYR A 90 9.66 -27.11 -1.85
N VAL A 91 9.51 -28.14 -2.68
CA VAL A 91 10.18 -29.45 -2.47
C VAL A 91 11.36 -29.66 -3.41
N GLU A 92 11.58 -28.84 -4.45
CA GLU A 92 12.64 -28.95 -5.48
C GLU A 92 13.38 -30.31 -5.46
N LEU A 93 12.93 -31.25 -6.30
CA LEU A 93 13.70 -32.47 -6.55
C LEU A 93 14.96 -32.06 -7.32
N PRO A 94 16.19 -32.23 -6.79
CA PRO A 94 17.37 -31.95 -7.56
C PRO A 94 17.40 -32.92 -8.75
N GLN A 95 17.48 -32.38 -9.96
CA GLN A 95 18.00 -33.14 -11.09
C GLN A 95 19.45 -33.49 -10.76
N GLY A 96 19.68 -34.73 -10.33
CA GLY A 96 21.02 -35.26 -10.07
C GLY A 96 21.48 -35.18 -8.62
N SER A 97 21.03 -36.11 -7.78
CA SER A 97 21.90 -36.66 -6.74
C SER A 97 21.55 -38.13 -6.54
N THR A 98 22.48 -38.99 -6.97
CA THR A 98 22.49 -40.44 -6.80
C THR A 98 22.71 -40.77 -5.33
N GLY A 99 21.61 -41.00 -4.60
CA GLY A 99 21.60 -41.63 -3.29
C GLY A 99 20.41 -42.57 -3.23
N SER A 100 20.66 -43.86 -3.41
CA SER A 100 19.64 -44.91 -3.41
C SER A 100 19.42 -45.45 -2.00
N GLU A 101 18.16 -45.51 -1.57
CA GLU A 101 17.72 -46.31 -0.43
C GLU A 101 16.76 -47.39 -0.93
N TYR A 102 16.73 -48.55 -0.27
CA TYR A 102 15.88 -49.67 -0.67
C TYR A 102 14.67 -49.78 0.27
N VAL A 103 13.45 -49.79 -0.29
CA VAL A 103 12.21 -50.05 0.44
C VAL A 103 11.81 -51.51 0.23
N THR A 104 11.63 -52.24 1.33
CA THR A 104 11.18 -53.63 1.32
C THR A 104 9.65 -53.68 1.31
N LEU A 105 9.05 -54.22 0.24
CA LEU A 105 7.60 -54.38 0.16
C LEU A 105 7.14 -55.55 1.06
N GLY A 106 6.24 -55.23 1.99
CA GLY A 106 5.88 -56.04 3.17
C GLY A 106 5.27 -57.42 2.91
N SER A 107 4.96 -57.78 1.66
CA SER A 107 4.38 -59.08 1.31
C SER A 107 5.41 -60.14 0.89
N SER A 108 6.71 -59.79 0.85
CA SER A 108 7.75 -60.62 0.23
C SER A 108 8.83 -61.18 1.17
N ASN A 109 8.67 -61.08 2.50
CA ASN A 109 9.69 -61.53 3.49
C ASN A 109 11.11 -60.99 3.20
N GLY A 110 11.24 -59.76 2.68
CA GLY A 110 12.56 -59.18 2.39
C GLY A 110 13.13 -59.49 1.00
N ALA A 111 12.45 -60.32 0.19
CA ALA A 111 12.98 -60.74 -1.11
C ALA A 111 12.86 -59.68 -2.21
N ILE A 112 11.91 -58.74 -2.10
CA ILE A 112 11.72 -57.66 -3.08
C ILE A 112 12.05 -56.33 -2.42
N GLN A 113 13.29 -55.90 -2.63
CA GLN A 113 13.78 -54.56 -2.32
C GLN A 113 13.61 -53.69 -3.55
N VAL A 114 12.75 -52.68 -3.46
CA VAL A 114 12.55 -51.70 -4.53
C VAL A 114 13.43 -50.50 -4.21
N GLU A 115 14.28 -50.12 -5.16
CA GLU A 115 15.10 -48.92 -5.06
C GLU A 115 14.18 -47.69 -5.04
N ALA A 116 14.13 -47.01 -3.88
CA ALA A 116 13.40 -45.78 -3.69
C ALA A 116 14.40 -44.64 -3.50
N VAL A 117 14.55 -43.81 -4.53
CA VAL A 117 15.52 -42.71 -4.54
C VAL A 117 14.99 -41.54 -3.70
N ASN A 118 15.77 -41.05 -2.74
CA ASN A 118 15.56 -39.79 -1.98
C ASN A 118 14.37 -39.66 -1.00
N LEU A 119 13.80 -40.75 -0.46
CA LEU A 119 12.62 -40.67 0.41
C LEU A 119 12.81 -39.83 1.70
N ASP A 120 13.95 -39.91 2.37
CA ASP A 120 14.15 -39.19 3.64
C ASP A 120 14.29 -37.67 3.47
N LYS A 121 14.94 -37.22 2.39
CA LYS A 121 14.97 -35.79 2.02
C LYS A 121 13.58 -35.28 1.64
N ILE A 122 12.80 -36.11 0.94
CA ILE A 122 11.42 -35.80 0.55
C ILE A 122 10.54 -35.70 1.81
N ARG A 123 10.65 -36.64 2.76
CA ARG A 123 9.90 -36.62 4.03
C ARG A 123 10.27 -35.43 4.92
N GLY A 124 11.56 -35.09 5.01
CA GLY A 124 12.02 -33.89 5.71
C GLY A 124 11.41 -32.61 5.11
N LYS A 125 11.45 -32.46 3.79
CA LYS A 125 10.85 -31.30 3.10
C LYS A 125 9.33 -31.25 3.22
N PHE A 126 8.64 -32.39 3.24
CA PHE A 126 7.19 -32.42 3.54
C PHE A 126 6.87 -32.00 4.98
N SER A 127 7.74 -32.34 5.94
CA SER A 127 7.58 -31.85 7.32
C SER A 127 7.76 -30.33 7.45
N ASP A 128 8.55 -29.73 6.56
CA ASP A 128 8.69 -28.28 6.50
C ASP A 128 7.43 -27.61 5.93
N ILE A 129 6.77 -28.21 4.94
CA ILE A 129 5.49 -27.72 4.40
C ILE A 129 4.40 -27.69 5.49
N GLU A 130 4.29 -28.72 6.31
CA GLU A 130 3.31 -28.77 7.40
C GLU A 130 3.52 -27.68 8.45
N ARG A 131 4.74 -27.12 8.55
CA ARG A 131 5.08 -26.01 9.45
C ARG A 131 4.81 -24.63 8.85
N LEU A 132 4.69 -24.53 7.52
CA LEU A 132 4.43 -23.26 6.85
C LEU A 132 3.06 -22.73 7.27
N ARG A 133 3.01 -21.41 7.50
CA ARG A 133 1.77 -20.67 7.77
C ARG A 133 1.38 -19.77 6.61
N GLU A 134 2.36 -19.37 5.81
CA GLU A 134 2.16 -18.52 4.65
C GLU A 134 2.91 -19.13 3.48
N ILE A 135 2.24 -19.20 2.34
CA ILE A 135 2.84 -19.62 1.08
C ILE A 135 2.46 -18.65 -0.02
N SER A 136 3.38 -18.46 -0.96
CA SER A 136 3.06 -17.87 -2.26
C SER A 136 3.28 -18.90 -3.35
N LEU A 137 2.24 -19.11 -4.15
CA LEU A 137 2.22 -19.90 -5.39
C LEU A 137 1.96 -18.98 -6.58
N ASP A 138 2.40 -17.72 -6.48
CA ASP A 138 2.33 -16.77 -7.57
C ASP A 138 2.96 -17.33 -8.85
N ARG A 139 2.26 -17.20 -9.97
CA ARG A 139 2.73 -17.66 -11.30
C ARG A 139 3.08 -19.16 -11.42
N GLU A 140 2.73 -20.00 -10.45
CA GLU A 140 2.98 -21.45 -10.51
C GLU A 140 1.95 -22.22 -11.35
N GLY A 141 0.98 -21.52 -11.94
CA GLY A 141 0.00 -22.12 -12.85
C GLY A 141 -1.01 -23.03 -12.15
N VAL A 142 -1.39 -22.74 -10.90
CA VAL A 142 -2.49 -23.43 -10.21
C VAL A 142 -3.77 -23.22 -11.00
N ALA A 143 -4.46 -24.30 -11.38
CA ALA A 143 -5.69 -24.24 -12.17
C ALA A 143 -6.89 -24.93 -11.52
N TYR A 144 -6.65 -25.96 -10.70
CA TYR A 144 -7.68 -26.78 -10.08
C TYR A 144 -7.25 -27.30 -8.71
N GLN A 145 -8.23 -27.70 -7.90
CA GLN A 145 -8.04 -28.35 -6.60
C GLN A 145 -7.52 -29.79 -6.75
N ASP A 146 -6.86 -30.29 -5.72
CA ASP A 146 -6.53 -31.72 -5.59
C ASP A 146 -7.73 -32.55 -5.11
N GLU A 147 -7.56 -33.86 -5.00
CA GLU A 147 -8.54 -34.75 -4.40
C GLU A 147 -8.92 -34.31 -2.96
N PRO A 148 -10.20 -34.40 -2.56
CA PRO A 148 -10.64 -34.02 -1.22
C PRO A 148 -9.81 -34.69 -0.11
N GLY A 149 -9.44 -33.92 0.91
CA GLY A 149 -8.58 -34.33 2.02
C GLY A 149 -7.08 -34.25 1.75
N ALA A 150 -6.63 -34.19 0.49
CA ALA A 150 -5.21 -34.18 0.17
C ALA A 150 -4.51 -32.89 0.63
N ILE A 151 -5.17 -31.74 0.40
CA ILE A 151 -4.65 -30.42 0.81
C ILE A 151 -4.68 -30.32 2.33
N ARG A 152 -5.79 -30.67 2.97
CA ARG A 152 -5.92 -30.63 4.44
C ARG A 152 -4.89 -31.51 5.15
N GLY A 153 -4.59 -32.68 4.59
CA GLY A 153 -3.61 -33.61 5.14
C GLY A 153 -2.18 -33.06 5.20
N ARG A 154 -1.82 -32.10 4.34
CA ARG A 154 -0.46 -31.54 4.24
C ARG A 154 -0.34 -30.08 4.66
N CYS A 155 -1.45 -29.34 4.58
CA CYS A 155 -1.45 -27.87 4.63
C CYS A 155 -2.43 -27.27 5.65
N SER A 156 -2.88 -28.05 6.65
CA SER A 156 -3.89 -27.60 7.63
C SER A 156 -3.50 -26.37 8.48
N ASN A 157 -2.21 -26.07 8.57
CA ASN A 157 -1.66 -24.94 9.34
C ASN A 157 -1.54 -23.63 8.52
N LEU A 158 -1.83 -23.66 7.22
CA LEU A 158 -1.76 -22.46 6.39
C LEU A 158 -2.82 -21.44 6.81
N ARG A 159 -2.37 -20.20 6.91
CA ARG A 159 -3.13 -19.00 7.23
C ARG A 159 -3.11 -17.99 6.09
N GLY A 160 -2.02 -17.91 5.35
CA GLY A 160 -1.89 -17.04 4.19
C GLY A 160 -1.59 -17.85 2.93
N VAL A 161 -2.36 -17.63 1.88
CA VAL A 161 -2.09 -18.23 0.58
C VAL A 161 -2.17 -17.15 -0.49
N ASP A 162 -1.09 -17.01 -1.25
CA ASP A 162 -1.04 -16.18 -2.44
C ASP A 162 -1.11 -17.04 -3.71
N LEU A 163 -2.17 -16.86 -4.48
CA LEU A 163 -2.48 -17.50 -5.75
C LEU A 163 -2.55 -16.45 -6.88
N SER A 164 -1.83 -15.34 -6.75
CA SER A 164 -1.78 -14.30 -7.77
C SER A 164 -1.22 -14.83 -9.09
N TYR A 165 -1.69 -14.30 -10.24
CA TYR A 165 -1.26 -14.75 -11.58
C TYR A 165 -1.41 -16.27 -11.83
N SER A 166 -2.46 -16.88 -11.27
CA SER A 166 -2.78 -18.28 -11.46
C SER A 166 -3.66 -18.53 -12.69
N LEU A 167 -3.97 -19.81 -12.92
CA LEU A 167 -4.85 -20.30 -13.98
C LEU A 167 -6.20 -20.76 -13.41
N ILE A 168 -6.61 -20.20 -12.26
CA ILE A 168 -7.87 -20.55 -11.62
C ILE A 168 -9.03 -19.85 -12.35
N PRO A 169 -10.01 -20.57 -12.90
CA PRO A 169 -11.02 -19.99 -13.78
C PRO A 169 -12.25 -19.42 -13.06
N CYS A 170 -12.52 -19.85 -11.83
CA CYS A 170 -13.73 -19.44 -11.10
C CYS A 170 -13.58 -19.59 -9.59
N TRP A 171 -14.49 -18.95 -8.86
CA TRP A 171 -14.58 -19.00 -7.41
C TRP A 171 -14.93 -20.38 -6.84
N ASP A 172 -15.55 -21.27 -7.63
CA ASP A 172 -15.83 -22.65 -7.18
C ASP A 172 -14.54 -23.45 -6.94
N VAL A 173 -13.49 -23.21 -7.74
CA VAL A 173 -12.19 -23.85 -7.51
C VAL A 173 -11.53 -23.28 -6.25
N ILE A 174 -11.66 -21.95 -6.05
CA ILE A 174 -11.14 -21.27 -4.86
C ILE A 174 -11.82 -21.80 -3.60
N SER A 175 -13.14 -21.99 -3.61
CA SER A 175 -13.87 -22.52 -2.45
C SER A 175 -13.46 -23.94 -2.12
N LEU A 176 -13.23 -24.80 -3.11
CA LEU A 176 -12.75 -26.17 -2.89
C LEU A 176 -11.35 -26.20 -2.29
N ILE A 177 -10.44 -25.31 -2.72
CA ILE A 177 -9.11 -25.18 -2.12
C ILE A 177 -9.22 -24.62 -0.69
N ALA A 178 -10.04 -23.59 -0.48
CA ALA A 178 -10.20 -22.94 0.82
C ALA A 178 -10.89 -23.84 1.86
N GLU A 179 -11.81 -24.72 1.45
CA GLU A 179 -12.48 -25.68 2.34
C GLU A 179 -11.49 -26.65 2.99
N GLU A 180 -10.40 -26.96 2.29
CA GLU A 180 -9.31 -27.79 2.80
C GLU A 180 -8.32 -27.03 3.71
N LEU A 181 -8.47 -25.71 3.85
CA LEU A 181 -7.59 -24.82 4.61
C LEU A 181 -8.34 -24.18 5.80
N PRO A 182 -8.57 -24.92 6.90
CA PRO A 182 -9.45 -24.51 8.00
C PRO A 182 -8.93 -23.33 8.84
N SER A 183 -7.69 -22.88 8.59
CA SER A 183 -7.04 -21.78 9.30
C SER A 183 -6.74 -20.59 8.38
N LEU A 184 -7.31 -20.56 7.16
CA LEU A 184 -7.08 -19.50 6.19
C LEU A 184 -7.61 -18.14 6.69
N GLU A 185 -6.69 -17.19 6.85
CA GLU A 185 -6.91 -15.82 7.33
C GLU A 185 -6.66 -14.79 6.22
N ARG A 186 -5.72 -15.06 5.30
CA ARG A 186 -5.33 -14.16 4.20
C ARG A 186 -5.30 -14.88 2.87
N LEU A 187 -5.92 -14.30 1.85
CA LEU A 187 -5.99 -14.85 0.50
C LEU A 187 -5.68 -13.77 -0.53
N ALA A 188 -4.59 -13.96 -1.28
CA ALA A 188 -4.24 -13.09 -2.39
C ALA A 188 -4.54 -13.77 -3.73
N LEU A 189 -5.30 -13.09 -4.59
CA LEU A 189 -5.80 -13.59 -5.85
C LEU A 189 -5.57 -12.60 -6.99
N ASN A 190 -4.58 -11.71 -6.83
CA ASN A 190 -4.32 -10.61 -7.74
C ASN A 190 -4.05 -11.11 -9.17
N ASN A 191 -4.45 -10.32 -10.17
CA ASN A 191 -4.17 -10.59 -11.60
C ASN A 191 -4.66 -11.97 -12.09
N ASN A 192 -5.81 -12.40 -11.60
CA ASN A 192 -6.54 -13.57 -12.11
C ASN A 192 -7.87 -13.14 -12.74
N ARG A 193 -8.50 -13.99 -13.55
CA ARG A 193 -9.84 -13.73 -14.12
C ARG A 193 -10.83 -14.80 -13.71
N PHE A 194 -11.74 -14.41 -12.82
CA PHE A 194 -12.71 -15.32 -12.22
C PHE A 194 -14.09 -15.19 -12.85
N ARG A 195 -14.74 -16.32 -13.06
CA ARG A 195 -16.20 -16.36 -13.06
C ARG A 195 -16.71 -16.42 -11.62
N SER A 196 -17.89 -15.85 -11.39
CA SER A 196 -18.63 -15.92 -10.13
C SER A 196 -18.93 -17.37 -9.73
N PHE A 197 -19.32 -17.54 -8.46
CA PHE A 197 -19.78 -18.82 -7.92
C PHE A 197 -20.90 -19.42 -8.77
N THR A 198 -20.74 -20.68 -9.19
CA THR A 198 -21.84 -21.46 -9.76
C THR A 198 -22.64 -22.16 -8.67
N LYS A 199 -22.00 -22.43 -7.52
CA LYS A 199 -22.63 -22.97 -6.32
C LYS A 199 -22.19 -22.17 -5.10
N PRO A 200 -23.09 -21.92 -4.13
CA PRO A 200 -22.69 -21.26 -2.90
C PRO A 200 -21.62 -22.11 -2.19
N PRO A 201 -20.55 -21.49 -1.66
CA PRO A 201 -19.53 -22.20 -0.90
C PRO A 201 -20.12 -22.76 0.40
N GLY A 202 -19.41 -23.73 1.00
CA GLY A 202 -19.77 -24.24 2.32
C GLY A 202 -19.79 -23.13 3.36
N LEU A 203 -20.71 -23.21 4.34
CA LEU A 203 -20.91 -22.18 5.37
C LEU A 203 -19.63 -21.81 6.13
N ASN A 204 -18.68 -22.75 6.24
CA ASN A 204 -17.44 -22.57 6.98
C ASN A 204 -16.21 -22.31 6.10
N THR A 205 -16.34 -22.32 4.76
CA THR A 205 -15.20 -22.27 3.83
C THR A 205 -14.35 -21.01 4.02
N PHE A 206 -14.97 -19.85 4.21
CA PHE A 206 -14.25 -18.57 4.41
C PHE A 206 -14.50 -17.95 5.78
N ALA A 207 -14.92 -18.75 6.78
CA ALA A 207 -15.37 -18.24 8.07
C ALA A 207 -14.28 -17.51 8.90
N LYS A 208 -13.00 -17.76 8.61
CA LYS A 208 -11.85 -17.13 9.27
C LYS A 208 -11.11 -16.13 8.39
N LEU A 209 -11.54 -15.91 7.16
CA LEU A 209 -10.84 -15.02 6.24
C LEU A 209 -10.98 -13.57 6.73
N GLU A 210 -9.85 -12.89 6.94
CA GLU A 210 -9.75 -11.52 7.43
C GLU A 210 -9.25 -10.56 6.34
N GLU A 211 -8.45 -11.04 5.39
CA GLU A 211 -7.90 -10.25 4.28
C GLU A 211 -8.11 -10.94 2.93
N LEU A 212 -8.57 -10.16 1.95
CA LEU A 212 -8.76 -10.59 0.57
C LEU A 212 -8.18 -9.57 -0.41
N GLN A 213 -7.28 -10.03 -1.29
CA GLN A 213 -6.72 -9.20 -2.35
C GLN A 213 -7.20 -9.66 -3.73
N LEU A 214 -7.84 -8.74 -4.46
CA LEU A 214 -8.45 -8.94 -5.77
C LEU A 214 -8.00 -7.86 -6.77
N SER A 215 -6.78 -7.35 -6.63
CA SER A 215 -6.25 -6.30 -7.49
C SER A 215 -5.96 -6.83 -8.91
N GLY A 216 -6.36 -6.10 -9.94
CA GLY A 216 -6.14 -6.48 -11.35
C GLY A 216 -6.95 -7.68 -11.82
N THR A 217 -8.06 -7.99 -11.13
CA THR A 217 -8.93 -9.15 -11.46
C THR A 217 -10.08 -8.80 -12.41
N MET A 218 -10.35 -7.51 -12.62
CA MET A 218 -11.54 -6.97 -13.30
C MET A 218 -12.86 -7.37 -12.63
N THR A 219 -12.83 -7.67 -11.33
CA THR A 219 -14.03 -7.94 -10.53
C THR A 219 -14.82 -6.63 -10.35
N SER A 220 -16.12 -6.64 -10.69
CA SER A 220 -17.00 -5.50 -10.47
C SER A 220 -17.36 -5.30 -8.99
N TRP A 221 -17.88 -4.12 -8.65
CA TRP A 221 -18.33 -3.83 -7.28
C TRP A 221 -19.42 -4.80 -6.81
N GLN A 222 -20.42 -5.07 -7.65
CA GLN A 222 -21.51 -6.01 -7.34
C GLN A 222 -20.99 -7.44 -7.13
N GLU A 223 -20.07 -7.91 -7.99
CA GLU A 223 -19.47 -9.24 -7.83
C GLU A 223 -18.69 -9.33 -6.53
N MET A 224 -17.92 -8.30 -6.18
CA MET A 224 -17.25 -8.26 -4.89
C MET A 224 -18.24 -8.40 -3.73
N LEU A 225 -19.31 -7.60 -3.70
CA LEU A 225 -20.32 -7.68 -2.64
C LEU A 225 -20.92 -9.10 -2.53
N SER A 226 -21.14 -9.77 -3.66
CA SER A 226 -21.58 -11.18 -3.69
C SER A 226 -20.52 -12.18 -3.22
N ILE A 227 -19.22 -11.86 -3.36
CA ILE A 227 -18.13 -12.72 -2.92
C ILE A 227 -17.98 -12.61 -1.39
N ILE A 228 -17.88 -11.38 -0.90
CA ILE A 228 -17.61 -11.12 0.52
C ILE A 228 -18.80 -11.46 1.43
N SER A 229 -19.99 -11.73 0.89
CA SER A 229 -21.15 -12.21 1.67
C SER A 229 -20.91 -13.56 2.33
N HIS A 230 -19.93 -14.31 1.84
CA HIS A 230 -19.52 -15.60 2.38
C HIS A 230 -18.37 -15.48 3.39
N MET A 231 -17.94 -14.25 3.73
CA MET A 231 -16.72 -13.95 4.49
C MET A 231 -17.05 -13.08 5.72
N PRO A 232 -17.70 -13.64 6.76
CA PRO A 232 -18.27 -12.85 7.87
C PRO A 232 -17.24 -12.16 8.76
N ARG A 233 -15.95 -12.53 8.65
CA ARG A 233 -14.84 -11.94 9.43
C ARG A 233 -13.91 -11.07 8.59
N LEU A 234 -14.28 -10.78 7.34
CA LEU A 234 -13.43 -9.98 6.46
C LEU A 234 -13.30 -8.56 7.01
N ARG A 235 -12.05 -8.10 7.14
CA ARG A 235 -11.69 -6.77 7.66
C ARG A 235 -11.03 -5.93 6.58
N HIS A 236 -10.21 -6.55 5.74
CA HIS A 236 -9.43 -5.85 4.73
C HIS A 236 -9.74 -6.40 3.34
N ILE A 237 -10.03 -5.49 2.42
CA ILE A 237 -10.20 -5.83 1.01
C ILE A 237 -9.38 -4.90 0.12
N GLU A 238 -8.66 -5.50 -0.83
CA GLU A 238 -7.95 -4.79 -1.87
C GLU A 238 -8.54 -5.11 -3.24
N MET A 239 -8.90 -4.06 -3.98
CA MET A 239 -9.50 -4.15 -5.30
C MET A 239 -8.88 -3.12 -6.25
N GLY A 240 -7.56 -2.98 -6.17
CA GLY A 240 -6.82 -2.08 -7.04
C GLY A 240 -6.89 -2.49 -8.51
N TYR A 241 -6.64 -1.57 -9.45
CA TYR A 241 -6.44 -1.91 -10.88
C TYR A 241 -7.60 -2.67 -11.55
N ASN A 242 -8.83 -2.58 -11.04
CA ASN A 242 -10.00 -3.28 -11.56
C ASN A 242 -10.81 -2.47 -12.59
N ARG A 243 -10.36 -1.25 -12.90
CA ARG A 243 -11.02 -0.30 -13.82
C ARG A 243 -12.45 0.04 -13.39
N LEU A 244 -12.73 0.03 -12.08
CA LEU A 244 -14.03 0.41 -11.55
C LEU A 244 -14.32 1.86 -11.90
N ASN A 245 -15.43 2.11 -12.59
CA ASN A 245 -15.91 3.45 -12.92
C ASN A 245 -17.01 3.91 -11.97
N THR A 246 -17.81 2.96 -11.46
CA THR A 246 -18.96 3.16 -10.59
C THR A 246 -18.98 2.08 -9.51
N LEU A 247 -19.61 2.37 -8.37
CA LEU A 247 -19.84 1.47 -7.25
C LEU A 247 -21.33 1.11 -7.17
N THR A 248 -21.88 0.58 -8.26
CA THR A 248 -23.31 0.22 -8.37
C THR A 248 -23.64 -1.03 -7.55
N SER A 249 -24.70 -0.94 -6.74
CA SER A 249 -25.19 -2.05 -5.91
C SER A 249 -26.69 -2.29 -6.15
N ASP A 250 -27.04 -2.92 -7.27
CA ASP A 250 -28.44 -3.19 -7.61
C ASP A 250 -28.98 -4.33 -6.73
N GLY A 251 -29.98 -4.00 -5.90
CA GLY A 251 -30.74 -5.00 -5.13
C GLY A 251 -29.96 -5.71 -4.02
N TYR A 252 -28.78 -5.20 -3.62
CA TYR A 252 -27.94 -5.85 -2.60
C TYR A 252 -28.42 -5.53 -1.17
N GLN A 253 -28.70 -6.57 -0.38
CA GLN A 253 -29.04 -6.43 1.04
C GLN A 253 -27.76 -6.43 1.89
N TRP A 254 -27.50 -5.32 2.58
CA TRP A 254 -26.22 -5.05 3.25
C TRP A 254 -25.94 -5.83 4.54
N SER A 255 -26.71 -6.87 4.84
CA SER A 255 -26.70 -7.54 6.15
C SER A 255 -25.41 -8.31 6.47
N THR A 256 -24.48 -8.45 5.50
CA THR A 256 -23.31 -9.35 5.61
C THR A 256 -21.94 -8.70 5.85
N HIS A 257 -21.76 -7.37 5.71
CA HIS A 257 -20.40 -6.76 5.62
C HIS A 257 -20.00 -5.86 6.79
N CYS A 258 -20.61 -6.07 7.96
CA CYS A 258 -20.43 -5.21 9.14
C CYS A 258 -19.02 -5.22 9.77
N GLY A 259 -18.05 -5.95 9.18
CA GLY A 259 -16.69 -6.12 9.69
C GLY A 259 -15.58 -5.37 8.94
N LEU A 260 -15.84 -4.78 7.77
CA LEU A 260 -14.79 -4.16 6.96
C LEU A 260 -14.23 -2.90 7.63
N GLU A 261 -12.90 -2.86 7.76
CA GLU A 261 -12.11 -1.79 8.37
C GLU A 261 -11.24 -1.06 7.35
N LEU A 262 -10.80 -1.76 6.30
CA LEU A 262 -9.97 -1.22 5.22
C LEU A 262 -10.53 -1.62 3.86
N VAL A 263 -10.78 -0.61 3.02
CA VAL A 263 -11.13 -0.80 1.61
C VAL A 263 -10.10 -0.07 0.75
N ASN A 264 -9.38 -0.82 -0.08
CA ASN A 264 -8.45 -0.28 -1.04
C ASN A 264 -9.02 -0.37 -2.47
N LEU A 265 -9.23 0.79 -3.09
CA LEU A 265 -9.75 0.97 -4.43
C LEU A 265 -8.77 1.76 -5.31
N ASP A 266 -7.47 1.62 -5.05
CA ASP A 266 -6.44 2.31 -5.81
C ASP A 266 -6.46 1.97 -7.32
N ASN A 267 -5.94 2.85 -8.15
CA ASN A 267 -5.76 2.59 -9.59
C ASN A 267 -7.06 2.15 -10.31
N ASN A 268 -8.19 2.71 -9.89
CA ASN A 268 -9.48 2.57 -10.55
C ASN A 268 -9.82 3.87 -11.32
N ARG A 269 -11.07 4.03 -11.74
CA ARG A 269 -11.56 5.16 -12.54
C ARG A 269 -12.73 5.87 -11.86
N LEU A 270 -12.75 5.83 -10.53
CA LEU A 270 -13.80 6.45 -9.73
C LEU A 270 -13.63 7.97 -9.75
N ASN A 271 -14.69 8.68 -10.14
CA ASN A 271 -14.66 10.14 -10.31
C ASN A 271 -15.73 10.87 -9.47
N GLU A 272 -16.73 10.17 -8.92
CA GLU A 272 -17.84 10.76 -8.19
C GLU A 272 -17.77 10.47 -6.68
N TRP A 273 -17.43 11.47 -5.87
CA TRP A 273 -17.36 11.34 -4.41
C TRP A 273 -18.66 10.86 -3.77
N LEU A 274 -19.79 11.41 -4.21
CA LEU A 274 -21.10 11.14 -3.59
C LEU A 274 -21.51 9.68 -3.76
N GLU A 275 -21.20 9.10 -4.92
CA GLU A 275 -21.40 7.67 -5.18
C GLU A 275 -20.53 6.82 -4.26
N ILE A 276 -19.23 7.16 -4.14
CA ILE A 276 -18.29 6.46 -3.26
C ILE A 276 -18.76 6.51 -1.80
N ALA A 277 -19.10 7.70 -1.31
CA ALA A 277 -19.59 7.92 0.05
C ALA A 277 -20.86 7.11 0.34
N ARG A 278 -21.81 7.09 -0.60
CA ARG A 278 -23.08 6.34 -0.44
C ARG A 278 -22.89 4.83 -0.51
N ALA A 279 -22.05 4.35 -1.42
CA ALA A 279 -21.75 2.93 -1.58
C ALA A 279 -21.01 2.35 -0.36
N LEU A 280 -20.13 3.13 0.26
CA LEU A 280 -19.36 2.68 1.43
C LEU A 280 -20.05 2.97 2.77
N ARG A 281 -21.08 3.84 2.78
CA ARG A 281 -21.81 4.23 3.98
C ARG A 281 -22.24 3.07 4.89
N PRO A 282 -22.77 1.94 4.37
CA PRO A 282 -23.30 0.93 5.26
C PRO A 282 -22.21 -0.03 5.80
N MET A 283 -20.92 0.25 5.49
CA MET A 283 -19.76 -0.35 6.15
C MET A 283 -19.39 0.44 7.42
N GLU A 284 -20.14 0.24 8.50
CA GLU A 284 -20.05 1.08 9.72
C GLU A 284 -18.70 1.03 10.45
N ARG A 285 -17.91 -0.03 10.21
CA ARG A 285 -16.57 -0.21 10.80
C ARG A 285 -15.43 0.28 9.91
N LEU A 286 -15.73 0.83 8.74
CA LEU A 286 -14.71 1.28 7.79
C LEU A 286 -13.93 2.45 8.39
N GLU A 287 -12.63 2.24 8.62
CA GLU A 287 -11.74 3.26 9.18
C GLU A 287 -10.78 3.81 8.13
N LYS A 288 -10.34 2.97 7.17
CA LYS A 288 -9.33 3.33 6.17
C LYS A 288 -9.83 3.12 4.75
N LEU A 289 -9.83 4.20 3.97
CA LEU A 289 -10.16 4.20 2.55
C LEU A 289 -8.95 4.65 1.72
N ILE A 290 -8.60 3.87 0.71
CA ILE A 290 -7.54 4.20 -0.25
C ILE A 290 -8.18 4.41 -1.63
N LEU A 291 -8.06 5.63 -2.16
CA LEU A 291 -8.54 6.03 -3.49
C LEU A 291 -7.39 6.52 -4.38
N ALA A 292 -6.16 6.10 -4.09
CA ALA A 292 -4.98 6.53 -4.83
C ALA A 292 -5.14 6.27 -6.35
N GLU A 293 -4.62 7.16 -7.19
CA GLU A 293 -4.64 7.02 -8.66
C GLU A 293 -6.04 6.83 -9.27
N ASN A 294 -7.07 7.42 -8.66
CA ASN A 294 -8.41 7.55 -9.25
C ASN A 294 -8.62 8.91 -9.93
N THR A 295 -9.69 9.03 -10.72
CA THR A 295 -10.02 10.24 -11.49
C THR A 295 -10.88 11.25 -10.71
N LEU A 296 -11.03 11.07 -9.40
CA LEU A 296 -11.75 11.95 -8.51
C LEU A 296 -11.13 13.35 -8.48
N SER A 297 -11.90 14.37 -8.89
CA SER A 297 -11.38 15.74 -9.02
C SER A 297 -11.96 16.74 -8.02
N LYS A 298 -13.13 16.45 -7.45
CA LYS A 298 -13.84 17.35 -6.54
C LYS A 298 -14.58 16.59 -5.46
N ILE A 299 -14.52 17.12 -4.25
CA ILE A 299 -15.31 16.64 -3.10
C ILE A 299 -16.31 17.76 -2.76
N PRO A 300 -17.62 17.58 -3.04
CA PRO A 300 -18.63 18.58 -2.72
C PRO A 300 -18.94 18.57 -1.22
N MET A 301 -19.43 19.71 -0.70
CA MET A 301 -19.98 19.77 0.65
C MET A 301 -21.14 18.77 0.81
N PRO A 302 -21.29 18.11 1.98
CA PRO A 302 -22.42 17.23 2.23
C PRO A 302 -23.72 18.04 2.24
N ALA A 303 -24.77 17.48 1.63
CA ALA A 303 -26.12 18.04 1.78
C ALA A 303 -26.64 17.79 3.21
N SER A 304 -27.62 18.57 3.67
CA SER A 304 -28.17 18.43 5.04
C SER A 304 -28.77 17.05 5.36
N THR A 305 -29.05 16.24 4.34
CA THR A 305 -29.56 14.87 4.48
C THR A 305 -28.47 13.80 4.62
N GLU A 306 -27.21 14.16 4.34
CA GLU A 306 -26.09 13.23 4.41
C GLU A 306 -25.59 13.09 5.86
N ILE A 307 -25.24 11.87 6.26
CA ILE A 307 -24.70 11.59 7.59
C ILE A 307 -23.17 11.55 7.49
N PRO A 308 -22.44 12.15 8.44
CA PRO A 308 -20.98 12.05 8.49
C PRO A 308 -20.48 10.61 8.52
N LEU A 309 -19.36 10.38 7.85
CA LEU A 309 -18.65 9.11 7.76
C LEU A 309 -17.67 8.97 8.94
N HIS A 310 -17.40 7.72 9.33
CA HIS A 310 -16.53 7.40 10.46
C HIS A 310 -15.07 7.14 10.06
N TRP A 311 -14.66 7.51 8.86
CA TRP A 311 -13.32 7.25 8.33
C TRP A 311 -12.25 8.01 9.10
N LYS A 312 -11.19 7.30 9.49
CA LYS A 312 -10.00 7.85 10.17
C LYS A 312 -8.86 8.11 9.21
N TYR A 313 -8.76 7.37 8.11
CA TYR A 313 -7.69 7.53 7.13
C TYR A 313 -8.25 7.57 5.70
N LEU A 314 -7.82 8.55 4.92
CA LEU A 314 -8.14 8.68 3.51
C LEU A 314 -6.87 8.91 2.68
N SER A 315 -6.64 8.07 1.67
CA SER A 315 -5.61 8.34 0.65
C SER A 315 -6.25 8.88 -0.62
N LEU A 316 -5.84 10.08 -1.03
CA LEU A 316 -6.18 10.72 -2.30
C LEU A 316 -4.94 10.94 -3.17
N VAL A 317 -3.89 10.15 -2.96
CA VAL A 317 -2.62 10.25 -3.69
C VAL A 317 -2.87 10.18 -5.20
N SER A 318 -2.27 11.08 -5.96
CA SER A 318 -2.38 11.12 -7.43
C SER A 318 -3.83 11.15 -7.95
N THR A 319 -4.76 11.71 -7.19
CA THR A 319 -6.12 12.01 -7.66
C THR A 319 -6.19 13.39 -8.32
N GLY A 320 -7.29 13.70 -9.00
CA GLY A 320 -7.50 14.99 -9.67
C GLY A 320 -7.91 16.16 -8.76
N VAL A 321 -7.79 16.02 -7.43
CA VAL A 321 -8.24 17.03 -6.47
C VAL A 321 -7.39 18.30 -6.60
N HIS A 322 -8.06 19.42 -6.86
CA HIS A 322 -7.41 20.70 -7.20
C HIS A 322 -7.95 21.91 -6.43
N GLN A 323 -8.94 21.75 -5.55
CA GLN A 323 -9.58 22.87 -4.84
C GLN A 323 -9.54 22.70 -3.32
N TRP A 324 -9.25 23.80 -2.61
CA TRP A 324 -9.30 23.88 -1.14
C TRP A 324 -10.67 23.55 -0.55
N SER A 325 -11.75 23.86 -1.28
CA SER A 325 -13.12 23.50 -0.90
C SER A 325 -13.33 22.00 -0.72
N SER A 326 -12.54 21.16 -1.41
CA SER A 326 -12.58 19.70 -1.23
C SER A 326 -12.03 19.31 0.14
N ILE A 327 -10.99 20.00 0.64
CA ILE A 327 -10.44 19.78 1.98
C ILE A 327 -11.41 20.24 3.06
N ASP A 328 -12.10 21.37 2.84
CA ASP A 328 -13.14 21.84 3.76
C ASP A 328 -14.33 20.87 3.81
N ALA A 329 -14.72 20.32 2.66
CA ALA A 329 -15.76 19.31 2.58
C ALA A 329 -15.36 18.01 3.31
N LEU A 330 -14.09 17.59 3.23
CA LEU A 330 -13.59 16.43 3.98
C LEU A 330 -13.76 16.60 5.48
N ALA A 331 -13.57 17.81 6.03
CA ALA A 331 -13.79 18.07 7.45
C ALA A 331 -15.25 17.81 7.88
N GLN A 332 -16.22 18.04 6.98
CA GLN A 332 -17.64 17.79 7.25
C GLN A 332 -18.04 16.34 6.97
N TRP A 333 -17.53 15.76 5.89
CA TRP A 333 -17.77 14.35 5.56
C TRP A 333 -17.16 13.42 6.59
N CYS A 334 -15.94 13.68 7.05
CA CYS A 334 -15.17 12.81 7.95
C CYS A 334 -14.65 13.62 9.14
N PRO A 335 -15.48 13.94 10.15
CA PRO A 335 -15.09 14.79 11.27
C PRO A 335 -14.00 14.17 12.16
N ARG A 336 -13.77 12.85 12.08
CA ARG A 336 -12.74 12.11 12.83
C ARG A 336 -11.55 11.69 11.96
N LEU A 337 -11.29 12.41 10.87
CA LEU A 337 -10.18 12.11 9.96
C LEU A 337 -8.83 12.40 10.62
N GLU A 338 -8.13 11.34 11.01
CA GLU A 338 -6.81 11.40 11.65
C GLU A 338 -5.65 11.33 10.64
N GLY A 339 -5.87 10.73 9.47
CA GLY A 339 -4.85 10.50 8.44
C GLY A 339 -5.31 10.93 7.07
N LEU A 340 -4.48 11.67 6.35
CA LEU A 340 -4.73 12.08 4.97
C LEU A 340 -3.47 11.95 4.11
N SER A 341 -3.62 11.53 2.87
CA SER A 341 -2.55 11.59 1.86
C SER A 341 -3.01 12.33 0.61
N LEU A 342 -2.23 13.32 0.16
CA LEU A 342 -2.53 14.23 -0.94
C LEU A 342 -1.38 14.34 -1.96
N PHE A 343 -0.25 13.65 -1.77
CA PHE A 343 0.85 13.68 -2.73
C PHE A 343 0.39 13.40 -4.16
N GLY A 344 0.96 14.12 -5.14
CA GLY A 344 0.59 13.96 -6.56
C GLY A 344 -0.78 14.53 -6.95
N THR A 345 -1.51 15.17 -6.03
CA THR A 345 -2.74 15.91 -6.39
C THR A 345 -2.39 17.27 -6.98
N PRO A 346 -3.14 17.78 -7.98
CA PRO A 346 -2.93 19.12 -8.51
C PRO A 346 -2.98 20.22 -7.44
N LEU A 347 -3.73 20.02 -6.36
CA LEU A 347 -3.77 20.95 -5.22
C LEU A 347 -2.40 21.14 -4.56
N VAL A 348 -1.62 20.05 -4.43
CA VAL A 348 -0.30 20.05 -3.77
C VAL A 348 0.81 20.42 -4.75
N GLU A 349 0.71 19.96 -6.00
CA GLU A 349 1.71 20.20 -7.04
C GLU A 349 1.66 21.64 -7.60
N ASP A 350 0.57 22.38 -7.38
CA ASP A 350 0.45 23.78 -7.76
C ASP A 350 1.59 24.62 -7.15
N PRO A 351 2.42 25.31 -7.95
CA PRO A 351 3.53 26.14 -7.47
C PRO A 351 3.13 27.19 -6.43
N GLU A 352 1.90 27.70 -6.48
CA GLU A 352 1.40 28.68 -5.52
C GLU A 352 1.12 28.03 -4.15
N ASN A 353 0.59 26.81 -4.16
CA ASN A 353 0.22 26.08 -2.94
C ASN A 353 1.38 25.28 -2.36
N ASN A 354 2.33 24.79 -3.17
CA ASN A 354 3.37 23.83 -2.77
C ASN A 354 4.18 24.27 -1.52
N ARG A 355 4.36 25.58 -1.32
CA ARG A 355 5.08 26.11 -0.14
C ARG A 355 4.27 26.13 1.15
N VAL A 356 2.95 26.18 1.06
CA VAL A 356 2.05 26.47 2.18
C VAL A 356 0.99 25.39 2.41
N TRP A 357 0.80 24.47 1.45
CA TRP A 357 -0.33 23.54 1.45
C TRP A 357 -0.36 22.71 2.73
N ARG A 358 0.80 22.27 3.21
CA ARG A 358 0.88 21.42 4.40
C ARG A 358 0.33 22.16 5.62
N GLN A 359 0.76 23.41 5.85
CA GLN A 359 0.27 24.23 6.94
C GLN A 359 -1.22 24.51 6.79
N VAL A 360 -1.68 24.80 5.56
CA VAL A 360 -3.09 25.08 5.27
C VAL A 360 -3.97 23.85 5.51
N VAL A 361 -3.56 22.65 5.10
CA VAL A 361 -4.30 21.40 5.33
C VAL A 361 -4.40 21.11 6.84
N ILE A 362 -3.29 21.21 7.58
CA ILE A 362 -3.27 21.01 9.04
C ILE A 362 -4.24 21.98 9.73
N ALA A 363 -4.24 23.26 9.33
CA ALA A 363 -5.14 24.27 9.86
C ALA A 363 -6.61 24.09 9.41
N ARG A 364 -6.88 23.44 8.28
CA ARG A 364 -8.24 23.14 7.80
C ARG A 364 -8.83 21.86 8.39
N LEU A 365 -8.00 20.92 8.89
CA LEU A 365 -8.45 19.63 9.45
C LEU A 365 -8.08 19.47 10.94
N PRO A 366 -9.05 19.59 11.87
CA PRO A 366 -8.77 19.67 13.31
C PRO A 366 -8.18 18.39 13.90
N GLU A 367 -8.67 17.22 13.48
CA GLU A 367 -8.28 15.93 14.04
C GLU A 367 -7.06 15.28 13.34
N LEU A 368 -6.47 15.96 12.34
CA LEU A 368 -5.45 15.37 11.47
C LEU A 368 -4.11 15.14 12.18
N ARG A 369 -3.76 13.89 12.46
CA ARG A 369 -2.51 13.47 13.14
C ARG A 369 -1.41 13.04 12.20
N VAL A 370 -1.75 12.57 11.00
CA VAL A 370 -0.79 12.10 10.00
C VAL A 370 -1.14 12.71 8.65
N LEU A 371 -0.19 13.42 8.04
CA LEU A 371 -0.34 13.98 6.71
C LEU A 371 0.79 13.49 5.83
N ASP A 372 0.43 12.71 4.81
CA ASP A 372 1.35 12.09 3.85
C ASP A 372 2.47 11.27 4.54
N GLY A 373 2.07 10.46 5.52
CA GLY A 373 2.98 9.60 6.29
C GLY A 373 3.78 10.30 7.39
N ALA A 374 3.81 11.64 7.41
CA ALA A 374 4.48 12.42 8.45
C ALA A 374 3.52 12.81 9.58
N THR A 375 3.91 12.52 10.82
CA THR A 375 3.16 12.88 12.03
C THR A 375 3.08 14.40 12.20
N VAL A 376 1.92 14.88 12.63
CA VAL A 376 1.67 16.29 12.97
C VAL A 376 1.76 16.42 14.49
N SER A 377 2.80 17.11 14.97
CA SER A 377 2.94 17.39 16.41
C SER A 377 2.04 18.56 16.84
N ASP A 378 1.74 18.64 18.13
CA ASP A 378 0.91 19.74 18.67
C ASP A 378 1.53 21.12 18.38
N ARG A 379 2.87 21.23 18.49
CA ARG A 379 3.60 22.46 18.13
C ARG A 379 3.42 22.79 16.64
N GLN A 380 3.60 21.80 15.76
CA GLN A 380 3.41 22.01 14.31
C GLN A 380 1.97 22.43 14.00
N ARG A 381 0.98 21.88 14.70
CA ARG A 381 -0.41 22.29 14.57
C ARG A 381 -0.59 23.75 14.98
N THR A 382 -0.14 24.13 16.17
CA THR A 382 -0.24 25.52 16.65
C THR A 382 0.42 26.49 15.67
N ASP A 383 1.62 26.18 15.19
CA ASP A 383 2.35 27.02 14.23
C ASP A 383 1.59 27.10 12.88
N ALA A 384 1.02 25.99 12.40
CA ALA A 384 0.23 25.94 11.17
C ALA A 384 -1.08 26.74 11.29
N GLU A 385 -1.78 26.64 12.41
CA GLU A 385 -3.01 27.38 12.69
C GLU A 385 -2.75 28.89 12.80
N LEU A 386 -1.71 29.32 13.52
CA LEU A 386 -1.30 30.73 13.59
C LEU A 386 -0.84 31.26 12.23
N PHE A 387 -0.12 30.45 11.45
CA PHE A 387 0.26 30.80 10.08
C PHE A 387 -0.98 30.98 9.20
N TYR A 388 -1.92 30.05 9.24
CA TYR A 388 -3.18 30.13 8.49
C TYR A 388 -3.99 31.37 8.90
N ILE A 389 -4.03 31.67 10.21
CA ILE A 389 -4.60 32.90 10.74
C ILE A 389 -3.89 34.12 10.10
N SER A 390 -2.56 34.22 10.20
CA SER A 390 -1.87 35.37 9.60
C SER A 390 -2.03 35.45 8.08
N MET A 391 -2.18 34.33 7.37
CA MET A 391 -2.28 34.27 5.92
C MET A 391 -3.62 34.84 5.44
N VAL A 392 -4.74 34.36 5.98
CA VAL A 392 -6.07 34.79 5.54
C VAL A 392 -6.38 36.23 6.00
N ALA A 393 -5.82 36.71 7.11
CA ALA A 393 -5.93 38.13 7.49
C ALA A 393 -5.25 39.10 6.52
N ARG A 394 -4.25 38.64 5.75
CA ARG A 394 -3.53 39.47 4.75
C ARG A 394 -4.20 39.46 3.38
N MET A 395 -5.16 38.56 3.16
CA MET A 395 -5.89 38.46 1.91
C MET A 395 -7.12 39.37 1.93
N GLU A 396 -7.42 39.99 0.79
CA GLU A 396 -8.61 40.81 0.62
C GLU A 396 -9.78 39.95 0.14
N TYR A 397 -10.94 40.11 0.78
CA TYR A 397 -12.18 39.44 0.40
C TYR A 397 -13.30 40.47 0.21
N PRO A 398 -14.26 40.21 -0.71
CA PRO A 398 -15.38 41.13 -0.94
C PRO A 398 -16.27 41.37 0.29
N SER A 399 -16.36 40.39 1.20
CA SER A 399 -17.12 40.46 2.44
C SER A 399 -16.59 39.46 3.46
N ASP A 400 -16.95 39.65 4.74
CA ASP A 400 -16.67 38.67 5.79
C ASP A 400 -17.33 37.30 5.52
N GLU A 401 -18.52 37.30 4.89
CA GLU A 401 -19.21 36.08 4.46
C GLU A 401 -18.40 35.32 3.39
N ALA A 402 -17.85 36.03 2.40
CA ALA A 402 -17.03 35.44 1.37
C ALA A 402 -15.73 34.83 1.95
N ARG A 403 -15.12 35.51 2.93
CA ARG A 403 -13.97 34.97 3.67
C ARG A 403 -14.34 33.69 4.41
N ASN A 404 -15.45 33.70 5.15
CA ASN A 404 -15.88 32.55 5.93
C ASN A 404 -16.29 31.36 5.04
N LEU A 405 -16.82 31.62 3.84
CA LEU A 405 -17.13 30.59 2.85
C LEU A 405 -15.84 29.92 2.31
N ALA A 406 -14.80 30.71 2.02
CA ALA A 406 -13.52 30.19 1.54
C ALA A 406 -12.65 29.57 2.65
N HIS A 407 -12.89 29.99 3.90
CA HIS A 407 -12.12 29.60 5.07
C HIS A 407 -13.03 29.27 6.27
N PRO A 408 -13.79 28.16 6.24
CA PRO A 408 -14.80 27.86 7.27
C PRO A 408 -14.26 27.78 8.70
N ARG A 409 -12.99 27.39 8.86
CA ARG A 409 -12.33 27.29 10.18
C ARG A 409 -11.75 28.60 10.70
N TRP A 410 -11.70 29.66 9.89
CA TRP A 410 -11.06 30.93 10.25
C TRP A 410 -11.55 31.48 11.59
N THR A 411 -12.86 31.70 11.72
CA THR A 411 -13.46 32.32 12.91
C THR A 411 -13.22 31.48 14.16
N ALA A 412 -13.36 30.16 14.06
CA ALA A 412 -13.13 29.25 15.17
C ALA A 412 -11.66 29.24 15.62
N LEU A 413 -10.72 29.28 14.66
CA LEU A 413 -9.29 29.37 14.96
C LEU A 413 -8.92 30.72 15.59
N CYS A 414 -9.51 31.82 15.13
CA CYS A 414 -9.28 33.13 15.74
C CYS A 414 -9.72 33.17 17.21
N GLN A 415 -10.85 32.53 17.53
CA GLN A 415 -11.33 32.39 18.91
C GLN A 415 -10.42 31.49 19.74
N LEU A 416 -9.96 30.36 19.18
CA LEU A 416 -9.08 29.41 19.85
C LEU A 416 -7.73 30.03 20.26
N HIS A 417 -7.15 30.87 19.39
CA HIS A 417 -5.85 31.50 19.61
C HIS A 417 -5.94 32.91 20.18
N GLU A 418 -7.13 33.35 20.63
CA GLU A 418 -7.40 34.67 21.19
C GLU A 418 -6.91 35.83 20.29
N THR A 419 -7.03 35.65 18.96
CA THR A 419 -6.63 36.66 17.97
C THR A 419 -7.83 37.47 17.51
N ALA A 420 -7.66 38.78 17.35
CA ALA A 420 -8.72 39.66 16.85
C ALA A 420 -9.13 39.27 15.42
N THR A 421 -10.44 39.18 15.18
CA THR A 421 -11.05 38.93 13.86
C THR A 421 -10.80 40.06 12.85
N ASP A 422 -10.35 41.22 13.34
CA ASP A 422 -10.38 42.50 12.63
C ASP A 422 -9.15 42.75 11.74
N GLY A 423 -8.42 41.70 11.34
CA GLY A 423 -7.28 41.83 10.43
C GLY A 423 -6.13 42.70 10.96
N ARG A 424 -6.15 43.08 12.25
CA ARG A 424 -5.03 43.81 12.86
C ARG A 424 -3.84 42.85 12.86
N PRO A 425 -2.71 43.22 12.22
CA PRO A 425 -1.53 42.39 12.28
C PRO A 425 -1.18 42.17 13.75
N PHE A 426 -0.67 40.98 14.07
CA PHE A 426 0.01 40.75 15.33
C PHE A 426 0.90 41.98 15.62
N PRO A 427 0.93 42.52 16.84
CA PRO A 427 2.17 43.15 17.25
C PRO A 427 3.21 42.06 17.06
N VAL A 428 4.09 42.23 16.07
CA VAL A 428 5.27 41.40 15.93
C VAL A 428 5.87 41.40 17.33
N LYS A 429 5.74 40.29 18.07
CA LYS A 429 6.55 40.09 19.27
C LYS A 429 7.94 40.34 18.75
N GLU A 430 8.57 41.43 19.19
CA GLU A 430 9.84 41.90 18.67
C GLU A 430 10.67 40.67 18.39
N ASP A 431 10.99 40.47 17.12
CA ASP A 431 11.66 39.28 16.59
C ASP A 431 13.11 39.35 17.06
N LYS A 432 13.27 39.28 18.38
CA LYS A 432 14.53 39.38 19.07
C LYS A 432 15.23 38.10 18.71
N LEU A 433 16.42 38.23 18.15
CA LEU A 433 17.29 37.11 17.84
C LEU A 433 17.34 36.06 18.97
N SER A 434 17.18 36.49 20.23
CA SER A 434 17.11 35.63 21.41
C SER A 434 15.98 34.57 21.42
N SER A 435 14.84 34.82 20.77
CA SER A 435 13.73 33.85 20.69
C SER A 435 13.97 32.74 19.66
N ARG A 436 14.89 32.95 18.72
CA ARG A 436 15.25 31.99 17.66
C ARG A 436 16.47 31.13 18.01
N LEU A 437 17.10 31.36 19.17
CA LEU A 437 18.28 30.63 19.59
C LEU A 437 17.91 29.36 20.37
N ILE A 438 18.32 28.20 19.87
CA ILE A 438 18.21 26.92 20.57
C ILE A 438 19.37 26.72 21.55
N PRO A 439 19.14 26.22 22.78
CA PRO A 439 20.21 25.81 23.69
C PRO A 439 20.76 24.43 23.27
N ILE A 440 22.08 24.30 23.22
CA ILE A 440 22.78 23.02 23.04
C ILE A 440 23.82 22.83 24.15
N LYS A 441 24.11 21.58 24.50
CA LYS A 441 25.13 21.21 25.51
C LYS A 441 26.44 20.92 24.81
N VAL A 442 27.50 21.63 25.17
CA VAL A 442 28.78 21.54 24.44
C VAL A 442 29.95 21.28 25.40
N SER A 443 30.73 20.24 25.13
CA SER A 443 31.96 19.90 25.85
C SER A 443 33.19 20.08 24.94
N LEU A 444 34.32 20.52 25.51
CA LEU A 444 35.60 20.65 24.80
C LEU A 444 36.52 19.47 25.15
N VAL A 445 37.11 18.84 24.14
CA VAL A 445 38.07 17.73 24.32
C VAL A 445 39.36 18.01 23.55
N HIS A 446 40.50 17.78 24.21
CA HIS A 446 41.84 17.90 23.63
C HIS A 446 42.28 16.59 22.96
N ALA A 447 41.49 16.09 22.02
CA ALA A 447 41.77 14.90 21.23
C ALA A 447 41.17 15.05 19.84
N SER A 448 41.63 14.24 18.87
CA SER A 448 41.13 14.23 17.49
C SER A 448 39.72 13.63 17.35
N GLN A 449 39.27 12.84 18.32
CA GLN A 449 37.96 12.17 18.35
C GLN A 449 37.41 12.12 19.78
N PRO A 450 36.07 12.04 19.94
CA PRO A 450 35.45 11.90 21.26
C PRO A 450 35.81 10.55 21.90
N PRO A 451 36.14 10.52 23.20
CA PRO A 451 36.49 9.28 23.88
C PRO A 451 35.28 8.36 24.06
N GLU A 452 35.50 7.04 23.98
CA GLU A 452 34.42 6.03 24.10
C GLU A 452 33.79 5.99 25.50
N ASN A 453 34.53 6.41 26.54
CA ASN A 453 34.05 6.46 27.93
C ASN A 453 33.55 7.86 28.30
N SER A 454 32.26 7.98 28.64
CA SER A 454 31.61 9.25 29.00
C SER A 454 32.20 9.94 30.23
N GLU A 455 32.89 9.22 31.13
CA GLU A 455 33.55 9.79 32.32
C GLU A 455 34.77 10.67 32.00
N SER A 456 35.31 10.57 30.78
CA SER A 456 36.48 11.34 30.33
C SER A 456 36.12 12.64 29.60
N ILE A 457 34.82 12.93 29.44
CA ILE A 457 34.31 14.14 28.79
C ILE A 457 34.07 15.21 29.86
N PRO A 458 34.66 16.42 29.72
CA PRO A 458 34.42 17.51 30.65
C PRO A 458 32.95 17.96 30.73
N GLU A 459 32.58 18.59 31.84
CA GLU A 459 31.24 19.11 32.09
C GLU A 459 30.75 20.01 30.95
N ALA A 460 29.55 19.74 30.45
CA ALA A 460 29.01 20.40 29.27
C ALA A 460 28.52 21.83 29.59
N GLN A 461 28.93 22.79 28.77
CA GLN A 461 28.44 24.16 28.85
C GLN A 461 27.26 24.36 27.90
N VAL A 462 26.19 25.00 28.38
CA VAL A 462 25.05 25.36 27.52
C VAL A 462 25.41 26.58 26.66
N VAL A 463 25.39 26.40 25.34
CA VAL A 463 25.62 27.46 24.35
C VAL A 463 24.38 27.62 23.50
N ARG A 464 23.93 28.87 23.30
CA ARG A 464 22.76 29.16 22.47
C ARG A 464 23.17 29.40 21.02
N ILE A 465 22.64 28.65 20.06
CA ILE A 465 22.98 28.76 18.64
C ILE A 465 21.75 29.07 17.79
N LEU A 466 21.94 29.64 16.61
CA LEU A 466 20.86 29.89 15.65
C LEU A 466 20.80 28.70 14.68
N PRO A 467 19.66 27.99 14.55
CA PRO A 467 19.55 26.81 13.69
C PRO A 467 19.84 27.08 12.21
N THR A 468 19.56 28.29 11.74
CA THR A 468 19.81 28.72 10.35
C THR A 468 21.23 29.23 10.13
N ALA A 469 22.09 29.25 11.15
CA ALA A 469 23.47 29.69 10.97
C ALA A 469 24.31 28.60 10.25
N PRO A 470 25.22 28.97 9.34
CA PRO A 470 26.14 28.04 8.72
C PRO A 470 27.05 27.36 9.74
N LEU A 471 27.41 26.10 9.50
CA LEU A 471 28.30 25.29 10.35
C LEU A 471 29.58 26.04 10.73
N ARG A 472 30.22 26.74 9.77
CA ARG A 472 31.43 27.55 10.03
C ARG A 472 31.23 28.59 11.12
N THR A 473 30.10 29.29 11.08
CA THR A 473 29.77 30.38 12.02
C THR A 473 29.49 29.81 13.41
N VAL A 474 28.78 28.67 13.47
CA VAL A 474 28.52 27.96 14.73
C VAL A 474 29.83 27.46 15.32
N ARG A 475 30.71 26.82 14.54
CA ARG A 475 32.01 26.31 15.01
C ARG A 475 32.88 27.41 15.61
N MET A 476 33.00 28.57 14.97
CA MET A 476 33.73 29.72 15.53
C MET A 476 33.11 30.21 16.84
N LYS A 477 31.78 30.23 16.93
CA LYS A 477 31.06 30.60 18.16
C LYS A 477 31.32 29.60 19.29
N LEU A 478 31.33 28.30 19.00
CA LEU A 478 31.64 27.26 19.98
C LEU A 478 33.07 27.38 20.52
N LEU A 479 34.07 27.51 19.63
CA LEU A 479 35.47 27.72 20.00
C LEU A 479 35.65 28.95 20.91
N LYS A 480 34.98 30.05 20.58
CA LYS A 480 35.02 31.28 21.38
C LYS A 480 34.33 31.12 22.74
N SER A 481 33.20 30.43 22.78
CA SER A 481 32.41 30.22 24.01
C SER A 481 33.14 29.33 25.00
N LEU A 482 33.84 28.31 24.49
CA LEU A 482 34.63 27.34 25.27
C LEU A 482 36.07 27.80 25.55
N LYS A 483 36.43 29.05 25.21
CA LYS A 483 37.77 29.64 25.42
C LYS A 483 38.92 28.81 24.82
N ALA A 484 38.71 28.21 23.65
CA ALA A 484 39.74 27.45 22.95
C ALA A 484 40.93 28.34 22.52
N PRO A 485 42.14 27.78 22.31
CA PRO A 485 43.33 28.54 21.90
C PRO A 485 43.09 29.33 20.60
N ARG A 486 43.69 30.52 20.50
CA ARG A 486 43.55 31.37 19.30
C ARG A 486 44.12 30.66 18.08
N GLY A 487 43.30 30.50 17.05
CA GLY A 487 43.68 29.80 15.81
C GLY A 487 43.46 28.28 15.84
N ALA A 488 42.94 27.72 16.94
CA ALA A 488 42.62 26.29 17.03
C ALA A 488 41.56 25.90 15.99
N ARG A 489 41.79 24.77 15.31
CA ARG A 489 40.79 24.08 14.49
C ARG A 489 40.18 22.96 15.31
N ALA A 490 38.88 22.75 15.14
CA ALA A 490 38.18 21.71 15.89
C ALA A 490 37.07 21.08 15.07
N ASP A 491 36.90 19.79 15.26
CA ASP A 491 35.81 19.03 14.69
C ASP A 491 34.63 19.01 15.66
N VAL A 492 33.43 19.16 15.10
CA VAL A 492 32.17 19.18 15.86
C VAL A 492 31.57 17.78 15.76
N TRP A 493 31.32 17.15 16.90
CA TRP A 493 30.70 15.84 16.98
C TRP A 493 29.38 15.93 17.75
N VAL A 494 28.36 15.22 17.31
CA VAL A 494 27.06 15.13 18.00
C VAL A 494 26.86 13.72 18.54
N ARG A 495 26.30 13.63 19.75
CA ARG A 495 25.93 12.34 20.36
C ARG A 495 24.57 11.90 19.83
N MET A 496 24.51 10.68 19.31
CA MET A 496 23.28 10.06 18.81
C MET A 496 22.54 9.35 19.95
N LEU A 497 21.25 9.02 19.75
CA LEU A 497 20.37 8.33 20.73
C LEU A 497 20.92 6.99 21.27
N GLY A 498 21.88 6.36 20.58
CA GLY A 498 22.58 5.14 21.01
C GLY A 498 23.89 5.37 21.77
N GLY A 499 24.23 6.62 22.11
CA GLY A 499 25.48 6.98 22.81
C GLY A 499 26.71 7.12 21.92
N ALA A 500 26.64 6.68 20.65
CA ALA A 500 27.69 6.87 19.66
C ALA A 500 27.81 8.33 19.21
N TYR A 501 29.02 8.75 18.82
CA TYR A 501 29.28 10.09 18.31
C TYR A 501 29.40 10.09 16.78
N SER A 502 28.78 11.07 16.13
CA SER A 502 28.89 11.31 14.69
C SER A 502 29.48 12.69 14.43
N ARG A 503 30.35 12.81 13.44
CA ARG A 503 30.95 14.10 13.07
C ARG A 503 29.96 14.92 12.24
N ILE A 504 29.90 16.21 12.53
CA ILE A 504 29.10 17.18 11.76
C ILE A 504 29.99 17.82 10.69
N GLY A 505 29.61 17.59 9.43
CA GLY A 505 30.31 18.07 8.25
C GLY A 505 31.50 17.20 7.83
N GLU A 506 31.70 17.11 6.52
CA GLU A 506 32.76 16.31 5.91
C GLU A 506 34.18 16.90 6.14
N PRO A 507 35.25 16.06 6.15
CA PRO A 507 36.63 16.51 6.33
C PRO A 507 37.15 17.46 5.26
N ASP A 508 36.56 17.43 4.08
CA ASP A 508 36.92 18.25 2.93
C ASP A 508 36.36 19.70 3.01
N GLY A 509 35.51 19.98 4.01
CA GLY A 509 34.90 21.31 4.21
C GLY A 509 33.75 21.63 3.25
N SER A 510 33.22 20.64 2.52
CA SER A 510 32.11 20.80 1.58
C SER A 510 30.81 21.31 2.25
N ASP A 511 30.61 21.00 3.54
CA ASP A 511 29.39 21.32 4.28
C ASP A 511 29.49 22.58 5.17
N GLU A 512 30.58 23.34 5.11
CA GLU A 512 30.77 24.56 5.94
C GLU A 512 29.67 25.62 5.77
N GLY A 513 29.03 25.64 4.60
CA GLY A 513 27.96 26.56 4.23
C GLY A 513 26.56 26.09 4.59
N ARG A 514 26.37 24.83 5.00
CA ARG A 514 25.05 24.30 5.33
C ARG A 514 24.58 24.80 6.70
N GLU A 515 23.28 24.97 6.82
CA GLU A 515 22.61 25.36 8.05
C GLU A 515 22.74 24.26 9.11
N ILE A 516 22.99 24.65 10.37
CA ILE A 516 23.23 23.69 11.45
C ILE A 516 21.98 22.89 11.85
N ALA A 517 20.78 23.36 11.51
CA ALA A 517 19.50 22.68 11.75
C ALA A 517 19.40 21.28 11.11
N TRP A 518 20.24 20.97 10.12
CA TRP A 518 20.33 19.63 9.55
C TRP A 518 20.93 18.59 10.51
N TRP A 519 21.62 19.03 11.57
CA TRP A 519 22.34 18.15 12.49
C TRP A 519 22.01 18.37 13.98
N LEU A 520 21.63 19.58 14.38
CA LEU A 520 21.44 19.93 15.79
C LEU A 520 20.04 20.48 16.07
N ASP A 521 19.42 19.93 17.11
CA ASP A 521 18.16 20.39 17.71
C ASP A 521 18.38 20.86 19.16
N GLU A 522 17.31 21.33 19.80
CA GLU A 522 17.30 21.71 21.23
C GLU A 522 17.86 20.57 22.11
N GLU A 523 18.69 20.91 23.08
CA GLU A 523 19.33 19.98 24.02
C GLU A 523 20.33 18.98 23.42
N SER A 524 20.69 19.12 22.14
CA SER A 524 21.72 18.28 21.51
C SER A 524 23.04 18.31 22.30
N GLU A 525 23.62 17.13 22.53
CA GLU A 525 24.93 16.96 23.15
C GLU A 525 26.03 16.96 22.08
N VAL A 526 26.91 17.97 22.16
CA VAL A 526 27.94 18.24 21.18
C VAL A 526 29.32 18.18 21.84
N VAL A 527 30.26 17.50 21.21
CA VAL A 527 31.66 17.44 21.65
C VAL A 527 32.53 18.11 20.61
N LEU A 528 33.29 19.11 21.04
CA LEU A 528 34.24 19.83 20.21
C LEU A 528 35.64 19.23 20.42
N CYS A 529 36.17 18.58 19.39
CA CYS A 529 37.46 17.89 19.42
C CYS A 529 38.53 18.75 18.75
N LEU A 530 39.53 19.22 19.51
CA LEU A 530 40.61 20.03 18.95
C LEU A 530 41.51 19.19 18.04
N GLN A 531 41.75 19.67 16.83
CA GLN A 531 42.76 19.11 15.95
C GLN A 531 44.15 19.48 16.51
N SER A 532 45.02 18.48 16.64
CA SER A 532 46.41 18.63 17.09
C SER A 532 47.25 19.44 16.11
#